data_AF-A0A661B697-F1
#
_entry.id   AF-A0A661B697-F1
#
_cell.length_a   1.000
_cell.length_b   1.000
_cell.length_c   1.000
_cell.angle_alpha   90.00
_cell.angle_beta   90.00
_cell.angle_gamma   90.00
#
_symmetry.space_group_name_H-M   'P 1'
#
loop_
_entity.id
_entity.type
_entity.pdbx_description
1 polymer ?
#
loop_
_entity_poly.entity_id
_entity_poly.type
_entity_poly.pdbx_seq_one_letter_code
_entity_poly.pdbx_strand_id
1 'polypeptide(L)' 'VECPALPGCVSQGKTEEEALENIKEAIQAWLWAEDQKAMKAKSRSNKKSSVNPVLVAV' A
#
# COMPACT_ATOMS: atom_id res chain seq x y z
N VAL A 1 15.65 5.94 3.38
CA VAL A 1 15.39 4.50 3.20
C VAL A 1 14.70 4.32 1.86
N GLU A 2 15.06 3.28 1.11
CA GLU A 2 14.46 2.96 -0.18
C GLU A 2 13.92 1.54 -0.14
N CYS A 3 12.80 1.29 -0.84
CA CYS A 3 12.22 -0.04 -0.93
C CYS A 3 12.56 -0.67 -2.30
N PRO A 4 13.45 -1.67 -2.38
CA PRO A 4 13.83 -2.29 -3.66
C PRO A 4 12.64 -2.94 -4.38
N ALA A 5 11.62 -3.38 -3.62
CA ALA A 5 10.41 -4.00 -4.16
C ALA A 5 9.45 -2.99 -4.81
N LEU A 6 9.53 -1.71 -4.46
CA LEU A 6 8.71 -0.63 -5.01
C LEU A 6 9.64 0.44 -5.60
N PRO A 7 10.08 0.28 -6.85
CA PRO A 7 10.99 1.24 -7.47
C PRO A 7 10.36 2.64 -7.48
N GLY A 8 11.05 3.60 -6.86
CA GLY A 8 10.56 4.97 -6.67
C GLY A 8 9.95 5.27 -5.29
N CYS A 9 9.77 4.26 -4.43
CA CYS A 9 9.36 4.46 -3.04
C CYS A 9 10.59 4.75 -2.18
N VAL A 10 10.83 6.04 -1.95
CA VAL A 10 11.94 6.56 -1.13
C VAL A 10 11.35 7.40 0.00
N SER A 11 11.89 7.19 1.19
CA SER A 11 11.50 7.92 2.40
C SER A 11 12.72 8.53 3.08
N GLN A 12 12.52 9.71 3.68
CA GLN A 12 13.50 10.45 4.46
C GLN A 12 12.89 10.86 5.80
N GLY A 13 13.73 10.99 6.82
CA GLY A 13 13.37 11.44 8.16
C GLY A 13 14.59 12.01 8.87
N LYS A 14 14.39 12.66 10.02
CA LYS A 14 15.50 13.21 10.82
C LYS A 14 16.33 12.12 11.49
N THR A 15 15.72 10.97 11.74
CA THR A 15 16.40 9.77 12.22
C THR A 15 16.12 8.59 11.29
N GLU A 16 16.90 7.52 11.45
CA GLU A 16 16.68 6.28 10.70
C GLU A 16 15.31 5.66 10.99
N GLU A 17 14.90 5.71 12.27
CA GLU A 17 13.61 5.20 12.72
C GLU A 17 12.46 5.97 12.07
N GLU A 18 12.51 7.30 12.04
CA GLU A 18 11.50 8.14 11.41
C GLU A 18 11.40 7.83 9.89
N ALA A 19 12.54 7.69 9.22
CA ALA A 19 12.56 7.35 7.81
C ALA A 19 11.98 5.94 7.53
N LEU A 20 12.16 5.00 8.46
CA LEU A 20 11.59 3.65 8.43
C LEU A 20 10.09 3.61 8.73
N GLU A 21 9.59 4.46 9.63
CA GLU A 21 8.16 4.59 9.89
C GLU A 21 7.46 5.20 8.68
N ASN A 22 8.00 6.31 8.16
CA ASN A 22 7.48 7.00 6.98
C ASN A 22 7.41 6.08 5.75
N ILE A 23 8.40 5.19 5.53
CA ILE A 23 8.36 4.26 4.38
C ILE A 23 7.32 3.16 4.56
N LYS A 24 7.09 2.68 5.78
CA LYS A 24 6.07 1.66 6.07
C LYS A 24 4.68 2.21 5.76
N GLU A 25 4.39 3.43 6.20
CA GLU A 25 3.12 4.10 5.90
C GLU A 25 2.93 4.31 4.39
N ALA A 26 3.99 4.75 3.68
CA ALA A 26 3.95 4.92 2.23
C ALA A 26 3.65 3.61 1.48
N ILE A 27 4.26 2.49 1.90
CA ILE A 27 4.00 1.15 1.34
C ILE A 27 2.55 0.73 1.59
N GLN A 28 2.04 0.93 2.81
CA GLN A 28 0.67 0.59 3.18
C GLN A 28 -0.35 1.40 2.38
N ALA A 29 -0.11 2.70 2.22
CA ALA A 29 -0.95 3.58 1.40
C ALA A 29 -0.95 3.16 -0.07
N TRP A 30 0.20 2.73 -0.61
CA TRP A 30 0.31 2.23 -1.99
C TRP A 30 -0.52 0.96 -2.18
N LEU A 31 -0.39 -0.03 -1.28
CA LEU A 31 -1.16 -1.27 -1.33
C LEU A 31 -2.67 -1.01 -1.23
N TRP A 32 -3.07 -0.08 -0.36
CA TRP A 32 -4.47 0.34 -0.21
C TRP A 32 -4.99 1.00 -1.50
N ALA A 33 -4.20 1.85 -2.15
CA ALA A 33 -4.57 2.47 -3.41
C ALA A 33 -4.73 1.44 -4.55
N GLU A 34 -3.84 0.45 -4.63
CA GLU A 34 -3.92 -0.64 -5.61
C GLU A 34 -5.14 -1.53 -5.36
N ASP A 35 -5.45 -1.87 -4.11
CA ASP A 35 -6.67 -2.62 -3.76
C ASP A 35 -7.93 -1.85 -4.16
N GLN A 36 -8.00 -0.55 -3.86
CA GLN A 36 -9.11 0.30 -4.30
C GLN A 36 -9.24 0.38 -5.83
N LYS A 37 -8.12 0.46 -6.58
CA LYS A 37 -8.15 0.40 -8.05
C LYS A 37 -8.70 -0.93 -8.53
N ALA A 38 -8.27 -2.04 -7.92
CA ALA A 38 -8.78 -3.37 -8.23
C ALA A 38 -10.28 -3.49 -7.92
N MET A 39 -10.75 -2.92 -6.80
CA MET A 39 -12.18 -2.86 -6.45
C MET A 39 -12.99 -2.01 -7.44
N LYS A 40 -12.46 -0.85 -7.85
CA LYS A 40 -13.09 0.02 -8.87
C LYS A 40 -13.11 -0.62 -10.26
N ALA A 41 -12.08 -1.38 -10.62
CA ALA A 41 -12.05 -2.13 -11.88
C ALA A 41 -13.12 -3.24 -11.90
N LYS A 42 -13.38 -3.88 -10.75
CA LYS A 42 -14.39 -4.95 -10.61
C LYS A 42 -15.84 -4.44 -10.62
N SER A 43 -16.10 -3.15 -10.36
CA SER A 43 -17.48 -2.61 -10.38
C SER A 43 -18.07 -2.45 -11.79
N ARG A 44 -17.23 -2.51 -12.85
CA ARG A 44 -17.71 -2.57 -14.25
C ARG A 44 -18.17 -3.97 -14.70
N SER A 45 -17.96 -5.01 -13.89
CA SER A 45 -18.34 -6.38 -14.28
C SER A 45 -18.82 -7.16 -13.04
N ASN A 46 -20.11 -7.03 -12.79
CA ASN A 46 -20.93 -7.80 -11.86
C ASN A 46 -20.51 -9.30 -11.73
N LYS A 47 -19.80 -9.68 -10.67
CA LYS A 47 -20.14 -10.82 -9.78
C LYS A 47 -19.18 -10.95 -8.59
N LYS A 48 -19.77 -11.11 -7.40
CA LYS A 48 -19.18 -11.58 -6.13
C LYS A 48 -17.87 -12.38 -6.32
N SER A 49 -16.78 -11.85 -5.81
CA SER A 49 -15.68 -12.68 -5.31
C SER A 49 -15.28 -12.13 -3.94
N SER A 50 -15.46 -12.98 -2.94
CA SER A 50 -15.03 -12.81 -1.56
C SER A 50 -13.54 -12.52 -1.54
N VAL A 51 -13.14 -11.25 -1.58
CA VAL A 51 -11.78 -10.87 -1.20
C VAL A 51 -11.92 -10.29 0.19
N ASN A 52 -11.46 -11.03 1.19
CA ASN A 52 -11.29 -10.46 2.53
C ASN A 52 -10.36 -9.26 2.36
N PRO A 53 -10.75 -8.04 2.81
CA PRO A 53 -9.83 -6.92 2.79
C PRO A 53 -8.59 -7.37 3.56
N VAL A 54 -7.41 -7.18 2.97
CA VAL A 54 -6.15 -7.43 3.68
C VAL A 54 -6.08 -6.40 4.78
N LEU A 55 -6.62 -6.74 5.95
CA LEU A 55 -6.45 -6.02 7.20
C LEU A 55 -5.00 -6.20 7.60
N VAL A 56 -4.14 -5.32 7.09
CA VAL A 56 -2.81 -5.14 7.65
C VAL A 56 -3.03 -4.40 8.97
N ALA A 57 -3.18 -5.17 10.05
CA ALA A 57 -3.25 -4.65 11.41
C ALA A 57 -1.85 -4.10 11.77
N VAL A 58 -1.82 -2.82 12.14
CA VAL A 58 -0.67 -2.16 12.77
C VAL A 58 -0.64 -2.52 14.25
#